data_AF-M2Y5X2-F1
#
_entry.id   AF-M2Y5X2-F1
#
_cell.length_a   1.000
_cell.length_b   1.000
_cell.length_c   1.000
_cell.angle_alpha   90.00
_cell.angle_beta   90.00
_cell.angle_gamma   90.00
#
_symmetry.space_group_name_H-M   'P 1'
#
loop_
_entity.id
_entity.type
_entity.pdbx_description
1 polymer ?
#
loop_
_entity_poly.entity_id
_entity_poly.type
_entity_poly.pdbx_seq_one_letter_code
_entity_poly.pdbx_strand_id
1 'polypeptide(L)'
;MYNPFNEEAHTSQNTLKRKRLQSNNEEEEEEEECRTDRTKASNDATFYYQNIFRVRVPDDSVLCLVEFLGRCVTNPNTEVEFKLGLVLEKAENRRVYLPIAAETPLSPEFNNKVRFQSKVDLATFKLLNSVLNNRVENSAKLELDEQRIVYRRIQEIDRRYRDNIRQTSKLIKEDDGKVREEQVW
;
A
#
# COMPACT_ATOMS: atom_id res chain seq x y z
N MET A 1 60.91 -57.60 -40.16
CA MET A 1 60.20 -58.46 -39.19
C MET A 1 59.24 -57.57 -38.43
N TYR A 2 57.93 -57.78 -38.63
CA TYR A 2 56.84 -57.02 -38.01
C TYR A 2 56.19 -57.94 -36.97
N ASN A 3 55.99 -57.47 -35.74
CA ASN A 3 55.49 -58.27 -34.62
C ASN A 3 54.05 -57.80 -34.27
N PRO A 4 53.00 -58.60 -34.50
CA PRO A 4 51.62 -58.20 -34.27
C PRO A 4 51.10 -58.82 -32.97
N PHE A 5 51.39 -58.21 -31.83
CA PHE A 5 50.79 -58.58 -30.54
C PHE A 5 50.82 -57.38 -29.60
N ASN A 6 49.95 -56.38 -29.83
CA ASN A 6 49.61 -55.41 -28.77
C ASN A 6 48.40 -54.49 -29.10
N GLU A 7 47.23 -55.03 -29.44
CA GLU A 7 46.04 -54.18 -29.66
C GLU A 7 44.80 -54.49 -28.79
N GLU A 8 44.86 -55.44 -27.85
CA GLU A 8 43.66 -55.79 -27.05
C GLU A 8 43.58 -55.19 -25.65
N ALA A 9 44.52 -54.33 -25.23
CA ALA A 9 44.54 -53.80 -23.85
C ALA A 9 43.85 -52.43 -23.65
N HIS A 10 43.42 -51.72 -24.70
CA HIS A 10 42.92 -50.34 -24.57
C HIS A 10 41.39 -50.18 -24.63
N THR A 11 40.64 -51.23 -24.97
CA THR A 11 39.18 -51.09 -25.16
C THR A 11 38.37 -51.26 -23.86
N SER A 12 38.92 -51.90 -22.82
CA SER A 12 38.18 -52.22 -21.59
C SER A 12 38.17 -51.11 -20.52
N GLN A 13 39.00 -50.08 -20.64
CA GLN A 13 39.03 -48.98 -19.66
C GLN A 13 38.05 -47.83 -19.98
N ASN A 14 37.59 -47.71 -21.23
CA ASN A 14 36.68 -46.63 -21.63
C ASN A 14 35.19 -46.93 -21.35
N THR A 15 34.81 -48.20 -21.19
CA THR A 15 33.42 -48.58 -20.88
C THR A 15 33.08 -48.46 -19.39
N LEU A 16 34.07 -48.61 -18.48
CA LEU A 16 33.86 -48.41 -17.05
C LEU A 16 33.76 -46.94 -16.63
N LYS A 17 34.42 -46.02 -17.36
CA LYS A 17 34.31 -44.57 -17.07
C LYS A 17 32.97 -43.98 -17.49
N ARG A 18 32.30 -44.52 -18.52
CA ARG A 18 30.98 -44.05 -18.95
C ARG A 18 29.84 -44.46 -18.00
N LYS A 19 29.91 -45.64 -17.38
CA LYS A 19 28.89 -46.08 -16.41
C LYS A 19 28.93 -45.33 -15.07
N ARG A 20 30.08 -44.78 -14.67
CA ARG A 20 30.21 -43.97 -13.43
C ARG A 20 29.77 -42.51 -13.58
N LEU A 21 29.66 -41.99 -14.79
CA LEU A 21 29.23 -40.61 -15.05
C LEU A 21 27.71 -40.48 -15.20
N GLN A 22 26.98 -41.57 -15.48
CA GLN A 22 25.51 -41.54 -15.54
C GLN A 22 24.87 -41.70 -14.15
N SER A 23 25.48 -42.45 -13.22
CA SER A 23 24.96 -42.59 -11.85
C SER A 23 25.09 -41.31 -11.01
N ASN A 24 26.06 -40.45 -11.32
CA ASN A 24 26.27 -39.20 -10.56
C ASN A 24 25.33 -38.06 -11.00
N ASN A 25 24.82 -38.09 -12.23
CA ASN A 25 23.90 -37.06 -12.70
C ASN A 25 22.45 -37.33 -12.27
N GLU A 26 22.06 -38.60 -12.10
CA GLU A 26 20.71 -38.94 -11.62
C GLU A 26 20.54 -38.70 -10.11
N GLU A 27 21.61 -38.83 -9.31
CA GLU A 27 21.58 -38.49 -7.87
C GLU A 27 21.59 -36.96 -7.61
N GLU A 28 22.20 -36.15 -8.49
CA GLU A 28 22.17 -34.68 -8.37
C GLU A 28 20.81 -34.08 -8.78
N GLU A 29 20.08 -34.70 -9.72
CA GLU A 29 18.73 -34.26 -10.10
C GLU A 29 17.66 -34.64 -9.05
N GLU A 30 17.78 -35.78 -8.36
CA GLU A 30 16.90 -36.12 -7.22
C GLU A 30 17.18 -35.26 -5.97
N GLU A 31 18.42 -34.82 -5.74
CA GLU A 31 18.73 -33.88 -4.65
C GLU A 31 18.28 -32.42 -4.94
N GLU A 32 18.16 -32.00 -6.20
CA GLU A 32 17.54 -30.70 -6.56
C GLU A 32 16.01 -30.73 -6.48
N GLU A 33 15.36 -31.86 -6.80
CA GLU A 33 13.92 -32.00 -6.61
C GLU A 33 13.54 -32.05 -5.10
N CYS A 34 14.40 -32.63 -4.26
CA CYS A 34 14.22 -32.58 -2.80
C CYS A 34 14.58 -31.21 -2.16
N ARG A 35 15.33 -30.34 -2.87
CA ARG A 35 15.62 -28.96 -2.43
C ARG A 35 14.56 -27.94 -2.85
N THR A 36 13.85 -28.17 -3.96
CA THR A 36 12.78 -27.28 -4.42
C THR A 36 11.47 -27.45 -3.64
N ASP A 37 11.29 -28.55 -2.91
CA ASP A 37 10.17 -28.72 -1.97
C ASP A 37 10.47 -28.22 -0.53
N ARG A 38 11.74 -28.01 -0.17
CA ARG A 38 12.12 -27.49 1.16
C ARG A 38 12.16 -25.96 1.28
N THR A 39 12.01 -25.23 0.18
CA THR A 39 11.88 -23.76 0.20
C THR A 39 10.43 -23.27 0.18
N LYS A 40 9.44 -24.16 0.06
CA LYS A 40 8.01 -23.84 0.24
C LYS A 40 7.50 -24.06 1.67
N ALA A 41 8.38 -24.44 2.59
CA ALA A 41 8.08 -24.66 4.01
C ALA A 41 8.88 -23.70 4.89
N SER A 42 8.80 -22.39 4.64
CA SER A 42 9.45 -21.38 5.49
C SER A 42 8.87 -19.98 5.28
N ASN A 43 7.55 -19.85 5.25
CA ASN A 43 6.86 -18.58 5.54
C ASN A 43 5.51 -18.81 6.26
N ASP A 44 5.27 -20.02 6.77
CA ASP A 44 4.24 -20.25 7.79
C ASP A 44 4.81 -19.80 9.15
N ALA A 45 5.25 -18.54 9.16
CA ALA A 45 5.71 -17.82 10.31
C ALA A 45 4.51 -17.70 11.23
N THR A 46 4.40 -18.65 12.15
CA THR A 46 3.92 -18.43 13.52
C THR A 46 2.86 -17.34 13.55
N PHE A 47 1.66 -17.67 13.06
CA PHE A 47 0.46 -16.90 13.31
C PHE A 47 0.31 -16.85 14.83
N TYR A 48 0.94 -15.88 15.48
CA TYR A 48 0.67 -15.53 16.86
C TYR A 48 -0.80 -15.14 16.86
N TYR A 49 -1.65 -16.10 17.21
CA TYR A 49 -3.08 -15.86 17.32
C TYR A 49 -3.27 -14.69 18.26
N GLN A 50 -3.82 -13.59 17.73
CA GLN A 50 -3.97 -12.33 18.46
C GLN A 50 -4.85 -12.47 19.71
N ASN A 51 -5.66 -13.53 19.79
CA ASN A 51 -6.46 -13.89 20.96
C ASN A 51 -6.75 -15.41 21.01
N ILE A 52 -7.31 -15.85 22.15
CA ILE A 52 -7.67 -17.25 22.42
C ILE A 52 -8.71 -17.84 21.45
N PHE A 53 -9.48 -16.98 20.80
CA PHE A 53 -10.55 -17.38 19.88
C PHE A 53 -10.06 -17.57 18.44
N ARG A 54 -8.78 -17.24 18.17
CA ARG A 54 -8.19 -17.31 16.82
C ARG A 54 -8.98 -16.50 15.78
N VAL A 55 -9.71 -15.48 16.21
CA VAL A 55 -10.44 -14.55 15.34
C VAL A 55 -9.79 -13.17 15.38
N ARG A 56 -9.82 -12.44 14.28
CA ARG A 56 -9.40 -11.03 14.29
C ARG A 56 -10.58 -10.17 14.73
N VAL A 57 -10.52 -9.62 15.92
CA VAL A 57 -11.53 -8.67 16.41
C VAL A 57 -11.12 -7.27 15.95
N PRO A 58 -11.95 -6.56 15.18
CA PRO A 58 -11.68 -5.17 14.80
C PRO A 58 -11.81 -4.25 16.01
N ASP A 59 -11.07 -3.15 15.99
CA ASP A 59 -11.16 -2.12 17.03
C ASP A 59 -12.53 -1.43 17.02
N ASP A 60 -12.99 -0.96 18.19
CA ASP A 60 -14.29 -0.29 18.33
C ASP A 60 -14.41 0.96 17.43
N SER A 61 -13.29 1.66 17.19
CA SER A 61 -13.24 2.81 16.27
C SER A 61 -13.56 2.40 14.83
N VAL A 62 -13.08 1.23 14.40
CA VAL A 62 -13.37 0.67 13.07
C VAL A 62 -14.83 0.26 12.97
N LEU A 63 -15.36 -0.42 14.00
CA LEU A 63 -16.77 -0.81 14.03
C LEU A 63 -17.70 0.41 13.97
N CYS A 64 -17.41 1.43 14.76
CA CYS A 64 -18.15 2.70 14.77
C CYS A 64 -18.13 3.38 13.39
N LEU A 65 -16.96 3.41 12.73
CA LEU A 65 -16.84 3.98 11.39
C LEU A 65 -17.61 3.17 10.34
N VAL A 66 -17.52 1.84 10.36
CA VAL A 66 -18.23 0.96 9.43
C VAL A 66 -19.75 1.13 9.56
N GLU A 67 -20.24 1.17 10.80
CA GLU A 67 -21.66 1.41 11.06
C GLU A 67 -22.12 2.79 10.58
N PHE A 68 -21.31 3.84 10.81
CA PHE A 68 -21.58 5.18 10.31
C PHE A 68 -21.63 5.21 8.77
N LEU A 69 -20.63 4.64 8.09
CA LEU A 69 -20.58 4.60 6.63
C LEU A 69 -21.75 3.81 6.04
N GLY A 70 -22.13 2.68 6.66
CA GLY A 70 -23.28 1.89 6.23
C GLY A 70 -24.61 2.64 6.29
N ARG A 71 -24.72 3.64 7.17
CA ARG A 71 -25.92 4.51 7.27
C ARG A 71 -25.87 5.71 6.32
N CYS A 72 -24.68 6.24 6.04
CA CYS A 72 -24.51 7.49 5.29
C CYS A 72 -24.33 7.30 3.78
N VAL A 73 -23.70 6.20 3.36
CA VAL A 73 -23.39 5.96 1.94
C VAL A 73 -24.56 5.25 1.26
N THR A 74 -25.63 6.00 1.00
CA THR A 74 -26.86 5.50 0.35
C THR A 74 -27.01 5.93 -1.11
N ASN A 75 -26.28 6.96 -1.54
CA ASN A 75 -26.37 7.55 -2.88
C ASN A 75 -25.04 7.42 -3.63
N PRO A 76 -25.03 7.14 -4.95
CA PRO A 76 -23.81 7.13 -5.76
C PRO A 76 -23.00 8.44 -5.74
N ASN A 77 -23.65 9.58 -5.47
CA ASN A 77 -22.99 10.89 -5.41
C ASN A 77 -22.51 11.26 -3.99
N THR A 78 -22.35 10.28 -3.10
CA THR A 78 -21.85 10.51 -1.74
C THR A 78 -20.33 10.65 -1.76
N GLU A 79 -19.82 11.82 -1.37
CA GLU A 79 -18.40 12.03 -1.10
C GLU A 79 -18.08 11.70 0.35
N VAL A 80 -17.07 10.85 0.56
CA VAL A 80 -16.54 10.53 1.89
C VAL A 80 -15.08 10.95 1.94
N GLU A 81 -14.77 11.87 2.85
CA GLU A 81 -13.43 12.42 3.02
C GLU A 81 -13.04 12.47 4.49
N PHE A 82 -11.74 12.31 4.76
CA PHE A 82 -11.16 12.49 6.09
C PHE A 82 -10.19 13.66 6.06
N LYS A 83 -10.38 14.61 6.98
CA LYS A 83 -9.59 15.84 7.04
C LYS A 83 -8.77 15.88 8.33
N LEU A 84 -7.53 16.32 8.20
CA LEU A 84 -6.70 16.68 9.35
C LEU A 84 -7.02 18.10 9.80
N GLY A 85 -6.98 18.32 11.11
CA GLY A 85 -7.31 19.61 11.68
C GLY A 85 -7.43 19.60 13.20
N LEU A 86 -8.09 20.63 13.73
CA LEU A 86 -8.31 20.81 15.16
C LEU A 86 -9.81 20.78 15.46
N VAL A 87 -10.18 20.11 16.55
CA VAL A 87 -11.50 20.25 17.14
C VAL A 87 -11.42 21.36 18.20
N LEU A 88 -12.24 22.39 18.03
CA LEU A 88 -12.24 23.58 18.88
C LEU A 88 -13.57 23.70 19.63
N GLU A 89 -13.52 24.08 20.91
CA GLU A 89 -14.69 24.46 21.68
C GLU A 89 -15.27 25.77 21.13
N LYS A 90 -16.58 25.82 20.90
CA LYS A 90 -17.24 27.00 20.30
C LYS A 90 -17.22 28.22 21.22
N ALA A 91 -17.34 28.01 22.54
CA ALA A 91 -17.43 29.09 23.51
C ALA A 91 -16.10 29.85 23.68
N GLU A 92 -14.99 29.11 23.78
CA GLU A 92 -13.67 29.67 24.10
C GLU A 92 -12.72 29.71 22.91
N ASN A 93 -13.11 29.12 21.78
CA ASN A 93 -12.29 29.02 20.56
C ASN A 93 -10.91 28.36 20.79
N ARG A 94 -10.80 27.49 21.79
CA ARG A 94 -9.59 26.73 22.13
C ARG A 94 -9.71 25.27 21.68
N ARG A 95 -8.58 24.57 21.59
CA ARG A 95 -8.57 23.12 21.34
C ARG A 95 -9.31 22.41 22.46
N VAL A 96 -10.23 21.51 22.09
CA VAL A 96 -10.98 20.70 23.06
C VAL A 96 -9.99 19.88 23.88
N TYR A 97 -10.18 19.90 25.19
CA TYR A 97 -9.52 18.97 26.10
C TYR A 97 -10.52 17.90 26.52
N LEU A 98 -10.21 16.64 26.24
CA LEU A 98 -10.98 15.48 26.71
C LEU A 98 -10.07 14.65 27.62
N PRO A 99 -10.56 14.18 28.78
CA PRO A 99 -9.78 13.33 29.69
C PRO A 99 -9.70 11.88 29.16
N ILE A 100 -9.24 11.72 27.92
CA ILE A 100 -9.05 10.45 27.22
C ILE A 100 -7.61 10.38 26.70
N ALA A 101 -7.03 9.18 26.70
CA ALA A 101 -5.64 8.97 26.31
C ALA A 101 -5.47 8.40 24.89
N ALA A 102 -6.58 8.09 24.20
CA ALA A 102 -6.58 7.42 22.90
C ALA A 102 -7.50 8.15 21.90
N GLU A 103 -7.34 7.82 20.62
CA GLU A 103 -8.29 8.24 19.59
C GLU A 103 -9.68 7.70 19.93
N THR A 104 -10.69 8.57 19.92
CA THR A 104 -12.05 8.21 20.34
C THR A 104 -13.06 8.93 19.45
N PRO A 105 -13.98 8.19 18.80
CA PRO A 105 -15.11 8.80 18.12
C PRO A 105 -15.94 9.62 19.10
N LEU A 106 -16.26 10.86 18.72
CA LEU A 106 -17.10 11.72 19.56
C LEU A 106 -18.57 11.48 19.22
N SER A 107 -19.43 11.46 20.26
CA SER A 107 -20.88 11.41 20.05
C SER A 107 -21.35 12.60 19.18
N PRO A 108 -22.34 12.41 18.28
CA PRO A 108 -22.94 13.50 17.52
C PRO A 108 -23.44 14.66 18.37
N GLU A 109 -23.86 14.43 19.62
CA GLU A 109 -24.30 15.49 20.53
C GLU A 109 -23.19 16.50 20.85
N PHE A 110 -21.93 16.05 20.76
CA PHE A 110 -20.77 16.88 21.00
C PHE A 110 -20.61 17.99 19.95
N ASN A 111 -21.14 17.78 18.74
CA ASN A 111 -21.12 18.77 17.65
C ASN A 111 -21.82 20.09 18.02
N ASN A 112 -22.72 20.08 19.01
CA ASN A 112 -23.35 21.30 19.50
C ASN A 112 -22.35 22.23 20.21
N LYS A 113 -21.33 21.65 20.86
CA LYS A 113 -20.36 22.38 21.69
C LYS A 113 -19.05 22.68 20.98
N VAL A 114 -18.76 21.96 19.89
CA VAL A 114 -17.47 22.04 19.19
C VAL A 114 -17.61 22.34 17.71
N ARG A 115 -16.52 22.75 17.08
CA ARG A 115 -16.39 22.90 15.64
C ARG A 115 -15.06 22.31 15.16
N PHE A 116 -15.07 21.71 13.99
CA PHE A 116 -13.84 21.27 13.34
C PHE A 116 -13.25 22.40 12.50
N GLN A 117 -11.93 22.59 12.58
CA GLN A 117 -11.17 23.49 11.74
C GLN A 117 -10.15 22.69 10.95
N SER A 118 -10.38 22.53 9.64
CA SER A 118 -9.41 21.92 8.72
C SER A 118 -8.27 22.90 8.45
N LYS A 119 -7.30 22.93 9.36
CA LYS A 119 -6.10 23.74 9.25
C LYS A 119 -4.94 22.97 9.86
N VAL A 120 -3.84 22.97 9.13
CA VAL A 120 -2.55 22.42 9.58
C VAL A 120 -1.51 23.53 9.39
N ASP A 121 -0.50 23.59 10.24
CA ASP A 121 0.57 24.56 10.05
C ASP A 121 1.45 24.19 8.84
N LEU A 122 2.19 25.17 8.32
CA LEU A 122 2.99 25.00 7.10
C LEU A 122 4.13 23.97 7.28
N ALA A 123 4.70 23.85 8.48
CA ALA A 123 5.80 22.92 8.74
C ALA A 123 5.28 21.48 8.73
N THR A 124 4.18 21.22 9.43
CA THR A 124 3.47 19.94 9.42
C THR A 124 3.00 19.58 8.00
N PHE A 125 2.47 20.53 7.24
CA PHE A 125 2.10 20.29 5.85
C PHE A 125 3.31 19.86 5.00
N LYS A 126 4.44 20.57 5.08
CA LYS A 126 5.68 20.21 4.37
C LYS A 126 6.19 18.83 4.76
N LEU A 127 6.15 18.52 6.05
CA LEU A 127 6.57 17.22 6.58
C LEU A 127 5.70 16.08 5.99
N LEU A 128 4.37 16.20 6.08
CA LEU A 128 3.45 15.21 5.53
C LEU A 128 3.65 15.04 4.02
N ASN A 129 3.80 16.14 3.28
CA ASN A 129 4.04 16.09 1.85
C ASN A 129 5.36 15.38 1.50
N SER A 130 6.43 15.60 2.26
CA SER A 130 7.71 14.88 2.08
C SER A 130 7.53 13.38 2.32
N VAL A 131 6.81 12.98 3.38
CA VAL A 131 6.54 11.56 3.68
C VAL A 131 5.74 10.91 2.56
N LEU A 132 4.72 11.60 2.02
CA LEU A 132 3.92 11.08 0.90
C LEU A 132 4.73 10.95 -0.39
N ASN A 133 5.57 11.94 -0.71
CA ASN A 133 6.48 11.86 -1.87
C ASN A 133 7.41 10.65 -1.78
N ASN A 134 8.03 10.43 -0.61
CA ASN A 134 8.89 9.26 -0.39
C ASN A 134 8.13 7.94 -0.57
N ARG A 135 6.86 7.87 -0.15
CA ARG A 135 6.02 6.68 -0.36
C ARG A 135 5.72 6.45 -1.83
N VAL A 136 5.44 7.51 -2.60
CA VAL A 136 5.24 7.42 -4.05
C VAL A 136 6.49 6.86 -4.72
N GLU A 137 7.67 7.42 -4.42
CA GLU A 137 8.95 6.97 -4.98
C GLU A 137 9.26 5.50 -4.63
N ASN A 138 9.00 5.10 -3.39
CA ASN A 138 9.23 3.72 -2.96
C ASN A 138 8.24 2.75 -3.61
N SER A 139 6.97 3.15 -3.77
CA SER A 139 5.97 2.31 -4.45
C SER A 139 6.29 2.07 -5.92
N ALA A 140 6.98 3.01 -6.58
CA ALA A 140 7.41 2.86 -7.97
C ALA A 140 8.54 1.84 -8.17
N LYS A 141 9.20 1.41 -7.09
CA LYS A 141 10.24 0.37 -7.12
C LYS A 141 9.68 -1.04 -6.90
N LEU A 142 8.41 -1.15 -6.52
CA LEU A 142 7.75 -2.44 -6.36
C LEU A 142 7.45 -3.01 -7.77
N GLU A 143 7.71 -4.30 -7.96
CA GLU A 143 7.44 -4.99 -9.23
C GLU A 143 5.93 -5.25 -9.45
N LEU A 144 5.13 -5.13 -8.40
CA LEU A 144 3.68 -5.35 -8.42
C LEU A 144 2.94 -4.02 -8.63
N ASP A 145 2.36 -3.85 -9.83
CA ASP A 145 1.63 -2.64 -10.22
C ASP A 145 0.44 -2.32 -9.31
N GLU A 146 -0.20 -3.34 -8.71
CA GLU A 146 -1.39 -3.18 -7.84
C GLU A 146 -1.13 -2.36 -6.56
N GLN A 147 0.14 -2.23 -6.15
CA GLN A 147 0.53 -1.48 -4.95
C GLN A 147 1.16 -0.12 -5.27
N ARG A 148 1.22 0.24 -6.56
CA ARG A 148 1.86 1.48 -7.01
C ARG A 148 0.97 2.68 -6.72
N ILE A 149 1.55 3.69 -6.07
CA ILE A 149 0.85 4.95 -5.77
C ILE A 149 0.95 5.87 -7.00
N VAL A 150 -0.19 6.30 -7.53
CA VAL A 150 -0.25 7.24 -8.64
C VAL A 150 -0.20 8.67 -8.13
N TYR A 151 0.74 9.46 -8.65
CA TYR A 151 0.84 10.89 -8.35
C TYR A 151 0.14 11.73 -9.42
N ARG A 152 -0.73 12.64 -8.98
CA ARG A 152 -1.35 13.65 -9.84
C ARG A 152 -1.31 15.01 -9.14
N ARG A 153 -0.79 16.02 -9.85
CA ARG A 153 -0.83 17.42 -9.41
C ARG A 153 -1.91 18.15 -10.19
N ILE A 154 -2.82 18.80 -9.47
CA ILE A 154 -3.92 19.56 -10.06
C ILE A 154 -3.87 20.98 -9.49
N GLN A 155 -4.18 21.96 -10.34
CA GLN A 155 -4.44 23.33 -9.92
C GLN A 155 -5.86 23.67 -10.34
N GLU A 156 -6.68 24.06 -9.37
CA GLU A 156 -8.09 24.34 -9.55
C GLU A 156 -8.46 25.69 -8.94
N ILE A 157 -9.44 26.35 -9.55
CA ILE A 157 -10.09 27.54 -9.02
C ILE A 157 -11.51 27.18 -8.64
N ASP A 158 -11.83 27.35 -7.37
CA ASP A 158 -13.19 27.25 -6.85
C ASP A 158 -13.81 28.64 -6.76
N ARG A 159 -14.84 28.90 -7.56
CA ARG A 159 -15.65 30.12 -7.52
C ARG A 159 -16.95 29.82 -6.78
N ARG A 160 -17.29 30.64 -5.78
CA ARG A 160 -18.56 30.58 -5.07
C ARG A 160 -19.38 31.82 -5.39
N TYR A 161 -20.57 31.63 -5.96
CA TYR A 161 -21.50 32.70 -6.31
C TYR A 161 -22.50 32.96 -5.17
N ARG A 162 -23.23 34.07 -5.25
CA ARG A 162 -24.20 34.49 -4.22
C ARG A 162 -25.29 33.45 -3.98
N ASP A 163 -25.70 32.72 -5.01
CA ASP A 163 -26.76 31.70 -4.95
C ASP A 163 -26.26 30.35 -4.41
N ASN A 164 -25.12 30.33 -3.70
CA ASN A 164 -24.44 29.12 -3.21
C ASN A 164 -24.05 28.12 -4.32
N ILE A 165 -24.01 28.55 -5.57
CA ILE A 165 -23.43 27.79 -6.67
C ILE A 165 -21.92 27.79 -6.49
N ARG A 166 -21.33 26.59 -6.38
CA ARG A 166 -19.88 26.38 -6.49
C ARG A 166 -19.56 25.93 -7.91
N GLN A 167 -18.57 26.56 -8.51
CA GLN A 167 -18.05 26.19 -9.81
C GLN A 167 -16.55 25.95 -9.69
N THR A 168 -16.10 24.76 -10.10
CA THR A 168 -14.69 24.38 -10.09
C THR A 168 -14.16 24.40 -11.53
N SER A 169 -13.00 25.04 -11.74
CA SER A 169 -12.33 25.09 -13.03
C SER A 169 -10.88 24.64 -12.88
N LYS A 170 -10.43 23.74 -13.75
CA LYS A 170 -9.05 23.26 -13.81
C LYS A 170 -8.19 24.26 -14.59
N LEU A 171 -7.01 24.53 -14.06
CA LEU A 171 -5.98 25.29 -14.76
C LEU A 171 -5.08 24.34 -15.52
N ILE A 172 -5.09 24.47 -16.84
CA ILE A 172 -4.26 23.69 -17.75
C ILE A 172 -3.19 24.61 -18.30
N LYS A 173 -1.92 24.21 -18.12
CA LYS A 173 -0.80 24.86 -18.80
C LYS A 173 -0.66 24.25 -20.19
N GLU A 174 -0.73 25.09 -21.21
CA GLU A 174 -0.48 24.71 -22.60
C GLU A 174 1.03 24.74 -22.89
N ASP A 175 1.45 24.07 -23.97
CA ASP A 175 2.86 23.96 -24.36
C ASP A 175 3.49 25.32 -24.68
N ASP A 176 2.67 26.32 -25.05
CA ASP A 176 3.11 27.70 -25.31
C ASP A 176 3.26 28.54 -24.02
N GLY A 177 3.02 27.93 -22.85
CA GLY A 177 3.08 28.57 -21.54
C GLY A 177 1.82 29.34 -21.15
N LYS A 178 0.78 29.39 -21.99
CA LYS A 178 -0.52 29.97 -21.61
C LYS A 178 -1.24 29.07 -20.61
N VAL A 179 -2.06 29.69 -19.77
CA VAL A 179 -2.95 28.99 -18.84
C VAL A 179 -4.37 29.12 -19.36
N ARG A 180 -5.00 27.97 -19.62
CA ARG A 180 -6.41 27.87 -19.98
C ARG A 180 -7.20 27.35 -18.79
N GLU A 181 -8.40 27.87 -18.62
CA GLU A 181 -9.38 27.34 -17.67
C GLU A 181 -10.31 26.35 -18.39
N GLU A 182 -10.49 25.17 -17.80
CA GLU A 182 -11.48 24.18 -18.24
C GLU A 182 -12.49 23.92 -17.13
N GLN A 183 -13.78 24.05 -17.43
CA GLN A 183 -14.83 23.80 -16.46
C GLN A 183 -14.96 22.30 -16.20
N VAL A 184 -15.00 21.93 -14.91
CA VAL A 184 -15.30 20.56 -14.49
C VAL A 184 -16.80 20.49 -14.22
N TRP A 185 -17.51 19.65 -14.98
CA TRP A 185 -18.93 19.39 -14.82
C TRP A 185 -19.20 18.50 -13.62
#